data_AF-A0A1C6CYM3-F1
#
_entry.id   AF-A0A1C6CYM3-F1
#
_cell.length_a   1.000
_cell.length_b   1.000
_cell.length_c   1.000
_cell.angle_alpha   90.00
_cell.angle_beta   90.00
_cell.angle_gamma   90.00
#
_symmetry.space_group_name_H-M   'P 1'
#
loop_
_entity.id
_entity.type
_entity.pdbx_description
1 polymer ?
#
loop_
_entity_poly.entity_id
_entity_poly.type
_entity_poly.pdbx_seq_one_letter_code
_entity_poly.pdbx_strand_id
1 'polypeptide(L)'
;MVIKMINWTTEEYNQYLKNGKIPTTQKRKNSSKYNAKKIKVDGISFASKKEADYYITLKLLTKSKEIKGFCMQARFVISDGTEKNKAIEYVTDFIVFENDGRYKIIDTKGIQTDVFKLKMKLFKEKYPDLYVTVI
;
A
#
# COMPACT_ATOMS: atom_id res chain seq x y z
N MET A 1 15.25 -29.31 -6.21
CA MET A 1 15.18 -30.04 -4.93
C MET A 1 13.81 -29.77 -4.34
N VAL A 2 12.93 -30.77 -4.28
CA VAL A 2 11.53 -30.60 -3.84
C VAL A 2 11.52 -30.40 -2.33
N ILE A 3 11.02 -29.27 -1.84
CA ILE A 3 10.80 -29.06 -0.40
C ILE A 3 9.63 -29.96 -0.01
N LYS A 4 9.91 -31.09 0.66
CA LYS A 4 8.89 -31.88 1.35
C LYS A 4 8.28 -30.99 2.43
N MET A 5 7.07 -30.48 2.21
CA MET A 5 6.27 -29.90 3.29
C MET A 5 5.89 -31.03 4.24
N ILE A 6 6.59 -31.08 5.37
CA ILE A 6 6.22 -31.93 6.49
C ILE A 6 5.14 -31.18 7.27
N ASN A 7 3.95 -31.77 7.36
CA ASN A 7 2.89 -31.27 8.24
C ASN A 7 3.22 -31.72 9.67
N TRP A 8 3.69 -30.81 10.51
CA TRP A 8 3.84 -31.06 11.94
C TRP A 8 2.49 -30.95 12.65
N THR A 9 2.27 -31.84 13.59
CA THR A 9 1.20 -31.72 14.58
C THR A 9 1.52 -30.63 15.61
N THR A 10 0.51 -30.15 16.32
CA THR A 10 0.67 -29.08 17.34
C THR A 10 1.62 -29.50 18.45
N GLU A 11 1.54 -30.76 18.91
CA GLU A 11 2.46 -31.35 19.88
C GLU A 11 3.92 -31.35 19.39
N GLU A 12 4.16 -31.81 18.16
CA GLU A 12 5.52 -31.89 17.59
C GLU A 12 6.16 -30.50 17.46
N TYR A 13 5.39 -29.49 17.06
CA TYR A 13 5.85 -28.10 16.98
C TYR A 13 6.21 -27.55 18.36
N ASN A 14 5.36 -27.79 19.37
CA ASN A 14 5.61 -27.34 20.74
C ASN A 14 6.87 -28.00 21.34
N GLN A 15 7.09 -29.28 21.04
CA GLN A 15 8.29 -30.00 21.47
C GLN A 15 9.56 -29.50 20.75
N TYR A 16 9.46 -29.17 19.46
CA TYR A 16 10.52 -28.51 18.71
C TYR A 16 10.93 -27.16 19.32
N LEU A 17 9.96 -26.35 19.73
CA LEU A 17 10.21 -25.07 20.43
C LEU A 17 10.87 -25.28 21.80
N LYS A 18 10.40 -26.25 22.59
CA LYS A 18 10.99 -26.59 23.91
C LYS A 18 12.44 -27.07 23.82
N ASN A 19 12.79 -27.76 22.73
CA ASN A 19 14.14 -28.29 22.51
C ASN A 19 15.17 -27.21 22.11
N GLY A 20 14.79 -25.93 22.06
CA GLY A 20 15.70 -24.81 21.82
C GLY A 20 16.31 -24.78 20.40
N LYS A 21 15.87 -25.66 19.49
CA LYS A 21 16.35 -25.76 18.11
C LYS A 21 15.70 -24.71 17.20
N ILE A 22 15.63 -23.46 17.64
CA ILE A 22 15.17 -22.36 16.80
C ILE A 22 16.32 -22.05 15.82
N PRO A 23 16.10 -22.08 14.49
CA PRO A 23 17.07 -21.57 13.54
C PRO A 23 17.14 -20.06 13.78
N THR A 24 18.15 -19.59 14.51
CA THR A 24 18.43 -18.17 14.63
C THR A 24 18.77 -17.68 13.24
N THR A 25 17.82 -17.02 12.59
CA THR A 25 18.07 -16.30 11.34
C THR A 25 19.08 -15.22 11.67
N GLN A 26 20.35 -15.44 11.31
CA GLN A 26 21.36 -14.40 11.36
C GLN A 26 20.77 -13.16 10.68
N LYS A 27 20.62 -12.09 11.46
CA LYS A 27 19.99 -10.83 11.05
C LYS A 27 20.85 -10.20 9.95
N ARG A 28 20.63 -10.64 8.71
CA ARG A 28 21.18 -9.97 7.53
C ARG A 28 20.74 -8.52 7.64
N LYS A 29 21.70 -7.61 7.53
CA LYS A 29 21.46 -6.17 7.50
C LYS A 29 20.55 -5.92 6.29
N ASN A 30 19.24 -5.93 6.52
CA ASN A 30 18.26 -5.67 5.47
C ASN A 30 18.51 -4.24 5.02
N SER A 31 19.20 -4.04 3.90
CA SER A 31 18.82 -2.95 3.02
C SER A 31 17.31 -3.09 2.83
N SER A 32 16.55 -2.01 2.99
CA SER A 32 15.10 -2.07 2.79
C SER A 32 14.87 -2.79 1.46
N LYS A 33 14.03 -3.84 1.48
CA LYS A 33 13.82 -4.78 0.37
C LYS A 33 13.52 -4.09 -0.98
N TYR A 34 13.22 -2.80 -0.92
CA TYR A 34 13.15 -1.84 -2.01
C TYR A 34 14.00 -0.65 -1.58
N ASN A 35 15.11 -0.33 -2.27
CA ASN A 35 15.97 0.83 -2.01
C ASN A 35 15.26 2.18 -2.29
N ALA A 36 13.98 2.29 -1.94
CA ALA A 36 13.16 3.49 -2.10
C ALA A 36 13.65 4.55 -1.10
N LYS A 37 14.26 5.60 -1.63
CA LYS A 37 14.65 6.77 -0.84
C LYS A 37 13.42 7.63 -0.62
N LYS A 38 13.08 7.86 0.66
CA LYS A 38 12.08 8.86 1.03
C LYS A 38 12.54 10.22 0.54
N ILE A 39 11.64 10.97 -0.07
CA ILE A 39 11.93 12.29 -0.63
C ILE A 39 11.04 13.31 0.05
N LYS A 40 11.58 14.48 0.38
CA LYS A 40 10.82 15.60 0.94
C LYS A 40 10.64 16.68 -0.10
N VAL A 41 9.41 17.08 -0.36
CA VAL A 41 9.05 18.21 -1.24
C VAL A 41 8.04 19.07 -0.50
N ASP A 42 8.24 20.39 -0.46
CA ASP A 42 7.37 21.34 0.26
C ASP A 42 7.08 20.96 1.73
N GLY A 43 8.04 20.30 2.40
CA GLY A 43 7.88 19.81 3.78
C GLY A 43 7.10 18.48 3.90
N ILE A 44 6.51 17.97 2.83
CA ILE A 44 5.80 16.69 2.78
C ILE A 44 6.80 15.56 2.47
N SER A 45 6.69 14.44 3.20
CA SER A 45 7.54 13.26 2.98
C SER A 45 6.83 12.22 2.12
N PHE A 46 7.40 11.91 0.97
CA PHE A 46 6.92 10.89 0.03
C PHE A 46 7.67 9.57 0.19
N ALA A 47 6.99 8.45 -0.04
CA ALA A 47 7.57 7.12 0.10
C ALA A 47 8.43 6.75 -1.13
N SER A 48 8.17 7.37 -2.28
CA SER A 48 8.92 7.15 -3.52
C SER A 48 9.17 8.43 -4.32
N LYS A 49 10.14 8.38 -5.23
CA LYS A 49 10.38 9.48 -6.19
C LYS A 49 9.19 9.69 -7.12
N LYS A 50 8.55 8.60 -7.54
CA LYS A 50 7.40 8.63 -8.44
C LYS A 50 6.22 9.41 -7.83
N GLU A 51 5.93 9.18 -6.55
CA GLU A 51 4.93 9.96 -5.81
C GLU A 51 5.27 11.45 -5.79
N ALA A 52 6.54 11.79 -5.47
CA ALA A 52 6.99 13.18 -5.40
C ALA A 52 6.91 13.89 -6.77
N ASP A 53 7.34 13.22 -7.84
CA ASP A 53 7.28 13.75 -9.21
C ASP A 53 5.83 13.97 -9.66
N TYR A 54 4.93 13.03 -9.32
CA TYR A 54 3.50 13.17 -9.62
C TYR A 54 2.87 14.33 -8.85
N TYR A 55 3.19 14.48 -7.56
CA TYR A 55 2.76 15.62 -6.75
C TYR A 55 3.19 16.97 -7.37
N ILE A 56 4.45 17.08 -7.82
CA ILE A 56 4.95 18.30 -8.49
C ILE A 56 4.14 18.58 -9.76
N THR A 57 3.82 17.54 -10.53
CA THR A 57 2.99 17.65 -11.74
C THR A 57 1.60 18.16 -11.41
N LEU A 58 0.93 17.58 -10.40
CA LEU A 58 -0.39 18.03 -9.96
C LEU A 58 -0.39 19.48 -9.46
N LYS A 59 0.66 19.91 -8.77
CA LYS A 59 0.85 21.33 -8.41
C LYS A 59 0.92 22.24 -9.63
N LEU A 60 1.67 21.84 -10.67
CA LEU A 60 1.78 22.63 -11.89
C LEU A 60 0.42 22.72 -12.60
N LEU A 61 -0.28 21.60 -12.75
CA LEU A 61 -1.61 21.53 -13.37
C LEU A 61 -2.65 22.37 -12.60
N THR A 62 -2.58 22.38 -11.27
CA THR A 62 -3.45 23.23 -10.44
C THR A 62 -3.13 24.71 -10.66
N LYS A 63 -1.84 25.07 -10.74
CA LYS A 63 -1.42 26.46 -11.01
C LYS A 63 -1.83 26.95 -12.40
N SER A 64 -1.76 26.08 -13.41
CA SER A 64 -2.22 26.38 -14.77
C SER A 64 -3.74 26.28 -14.94
N LYS A 65 -4.49 25.94 -13.87
CA LYS A 65 -5.95 25.76 -13.87
C LYS A 65 -6.46 24.65 -14.79
N GLU A 66 -5.62 23.68 -15.13
CA GLU A 66 -6.01 22.49 -15.89
C GLU A 66 -6.85 21.53 -15.05
N ILE A 67 -6.58 21.48 -13.75
CA ILE A 67 -7.37 20.75 -12.76
C ILE A 67 -7.90 21.70 -11.70
N LYS A 68 -9.03 21.35 -11.09
CA LYS A 68 -9.62 22.11 -10.00
C LYS A 68 -8.79 22.01 -8.72
N GLY A 69 -8.14 20.85 -8.53
CA GLY A 69 -7.23 20.59 -7.43
C GLY A 69 -7.02 19.11 -7.20
N PHE A 70 -6.38 18.76 -6.09
CA PHE A 70 -6.16 17.37 -5.71
C PHE A 70 -6.08 17.22 -4.20
N CYS A 71 -6.34 16.02 -3.70
CA CYS A 71 -6.03 15.63 -2.33
C CYS A 71 -5.05 14.46 -2.32
N MET A 72 -4.38 14.26 -1.18
CA MET A 72 -3.41 13.18 -0.99
C MET A 72 -3.87 12.24 0.12
N GLN A 73 -3.40 10.99 0.08
CA GLN A 73 -3.57 10.02 1.17
C GLN A 73 -5.03 9.82 1.60
N ALA A 74 -5.96 9.85 0.63
CA ALA A 74 -7.37 9.63 0.90
C ALA A 74 -7.60 8.20 1.40
N ARG A 75 -8.44 8.07 2.44
CA ARG A 75 -8.66 6.81 3.15
C ARG A 75 -10.06 6.30 2.87
N PHE A 76 -10.15 5.05 2.45
CA PHE A 76 -11.39 4.35 2.19
C PHE A 76 -11.48 3.13 3.09
N VAL A 77 -12.53 3.04 3.90
CA VAL A 77 -12.77 1.84 4.72
C VAL A 77 -13.28 0.73 3.79
N ILE A 78 -12.47 -0.31 3.56
CA ILE A 78 -12.80 -1.41 2.65
C ILE A 78 -13.37 -2.64 3.38
N SER A 79 -13.13 -2.74 4.69
CA SER A 79 -13.77 -3.73 5.55
C SER A 79 -13.99 -3.10 6.91
N ASP A 80 -15.21 -3.21 7.42
CA ASP A 80 -15.58 -2.58 8.68
C ASP A 80 -14.92 -3.30 9.85
N GLY A 81 -14.57 -2.51 10.87
CA GLY A 81 -14.02 -3.07 12.10
C GLY A 81 -15.10 -3.79 12.91
N THR A 82 -14.68 -4.71 13.75
CA THR A 82 -15.51 -5.29 14.80
C THR A 82 -14.98 -4.86 16.17
N GLU A 83 -15.68 -5.18 17.26
CA GLU A 83 -15.19 -4.90 18.62
C GLU A 83 -13.79 -5.48 18.88
N LYS A 84 -13.44 -6.57 18.20
CA LYS A 84 -12.16 -7.28 18.37
C LYS A 84 -11.11 -6.89 17.32
N ASN A 85 -11.51 -6.41 16.15
CA ASN A 85 -10.62 -6.18 15.00
C ASN A 85 -10.77 -4.77 14.44
N LYS A 86 -9.64 -4.12 14.14
CA LYS A 86 -9.66 -2.80 13.50
C LYS A 86 -10.17 -2.88 12.06
N ALA A 87 -10.84 -1.82 11.62
CA ALA A 87 -11.25 -1.65 10.23
C ALA A 87 -10.03 -1.70 9.30
N ILE A 88 -10.24 -2.22 8.09
CA ILE A 88 -9.21 -2.26 7.06
C ILE A 88 -9.45 -1.07 6.13
N GLU A 89 -8.41 -0.25 5.98
CA GLU A 89 -8.42 0.89 5.07
C GLU A 89 -7.58 0.61 3.82
N TYR A 90 -8.09 1.09 2.69
CA TYR A 90 -7.33 1.33 1.47
C TYR A 90 -6.97 2.81 1.42
N VAL A 91 -5.68 3.12 1.35
CA VAL A 91 -5.17 4.49 1.32
C VAL A 91 -4.58 4.73 -0.06
N THR A 92 -5.13 5.71 -0.77
CA THR A 92 -4.71 6.06 -2.14
C THR A 92 -3.70 7.20 -2.09
N ASP A 93 -2.79 7.27 -3.07
CA ASP A 93 -1.77 8.32 -3.05
C ASP A 93 -2.38 9.69 -3.37
N PHE A 94 -3.25 9.78 -4.39
CA PHE A 94 -3.88 11.02 -4.81
C PHE A 94 -5.34 10.85 -5.25
N ILE A 95 -6.16 11.89 -5.08
CA ILE A 95 -7.41 12.08 -5.83
C ILE A 95 -7.31 13.41 -6.56
N VAL A 96 -7.51 13.39 -7.87
CA VAL A 96 -7.48 14.57 -8.74
C VAL A 96 -8.90 14.99 -9.03
N PHE A 97 -9.21 16.27 -8.86
CA PHE A 97 -10.50 16.86 -9.17
C PHE A 97 -10.40 17.64 -10.49
N GLU A 98 -11.18 17.21 -11.47
CA GLU A 98 -11.26 17.83 -12.79
C GLU A 98 -12.17 19.06 -12.74
N ASN A 99 -12.02 19.96 -13.72
CA ASN A 99 -12.81 21.19 -13.78
C ASN A 99 -14.30 20.93 -14.08
N ASP A 100 -14.63 19.81 -14.72
CA ASP A 100 -16.00 19.40 -15.05
C ASP A 100 -16.72 18.68 -13.91
N GLY A 101 -16.11 18.61 -12.72
CA GLY A 101 -16.67 17.97 -11.54
C GLY A 101 -16.40 16.47 -11.43
N ARG A 102 -15.72 15.86 -12.42
CA ARG A 102 -15.22 14.49 -12.29
C ARG A 102 -14.02 14.42 -11.37
N TYR A 103 -13.70 13.21 -10.93
CA TYR A 103 -12.48 12.95 -10.16
C TYR A 103 -11.80 11.67 -10.63
N LYS A 104 -10.50 11.55 -10.33
CA LYS A 104 -9.68 10.38 -10.61
C LYS A 104 -8.94 9.97 -9.36
N ILE A 105 -9.06 8.71 -8.96
CA ILE A 105 -8.30 8.15 -7.84
C ILE A 105 -7.03 7.52 -8.41
N ILE A 106 -5.87 7.97 -7.93
CA ILE A 106 -4.56 7.59 -8.47
C ILE A 106 -3.71 6.93 -7.38
N ASP A 107 -3.08 5.81 -7.73
CA ASP A 107 -2.13 5.09 -6.88
C ASP A 107 -0.81 4.87 -7.64
N THR A 108 0.27 5.48 -7.17
CA THR A 108 1.61 5.42 -7.75
C THR A 108 2.35 4.19 -7.25
N LYS A 109 2.07 3.01 -7.81
CA LYS A 109 2.78 1.77 -7.47
C LYS A 109 3.80 1.37 -8.53
N GLY A 110 5.01 1.06 -8.08
CA GLY A 110 6.00 0.36 -8.91
C GLY A 110 5.78 -1.16 -8.96
N ILE A 111 5.48 -1.78 -7.82
CA ILE A 111 5.27 -3.22 -7.69
C ILE A 111 3.95 -3.47 -6.97
N GLN A 112 3.07 -4.25 -7.59
CA GLN A 112 1.81 -4.68 -6.98
C GLN A 112 2.03 -5.92 -6.13
N THR A 113 2.07 -5.74 -4.81
CA THR A 113 2.15 -6.85 -3.85
C THR A 113 0.81 -7.58 -3.74
N ASP A 114 0.82 -8.82 -3.24
CA ASP A 114 -0.42 -9.58 -3.09
C ASP A 114 -1.38 -8.94 -2.08
N VAL A 115 -0.84 -8.29 -1.04
CA VAL A 115 -1.63 -7.48 -0.09
C VAL A 115 -2.29 -6.30 -0.80
N PHE A 116 -1.58 -5.64 -1.71
CA PHE A 116 -2.15 -4.55 -2.50
C PHE A 116 -3.28 -5.05 -3.41
N LYS A 117 -3.07 -6.16 -4.14
CA LYS A 117 -4.09 -6.77 -5.00
C LYS A 117 -5.33 -7.17 -4.20
N LEU A 118 -5.15 -7.74 -3.01
CA LEU A 118 -6.24 -8.09 -2.10
C LEU A 118 -7.02 -6.86 -1.66
N LYS A 119 -6.34 -5.80 -1.22
CA LYS A 119 -7.01 -4.54 -0.84
C LYS A 119 -7.73 -3.89 -2.02
N MET A 120 -7.15 -3.91 -3.21
CA MET A 120 -7.77 -3.41 -4.44
C MET A 120 -9.03 -4.21 -4.79
N LYS A 121 -9.01 -5.54 -4.62
CA LYS A 121 -10.19 -6.39 -4.82
C LYS A 121 -11.31 -6.01 -3.85
N LEU A 122 -11.01 -5.94 -2.55
CA LEU A 122 -11.99 -5.53 -1.53
C LEU A 122 -12.52 -4.11 -1.75
N PHE A 123 -11.66 -3.20 -2.21
CA PHE A 123 -12.07 -1.85 -2.57
C PHE A 123 -13.11 -1.86 -3.69
N LYS A 124 -12.86 -2.60 -4.78
CA LYS A 124 -13.80 -2.72 -5.90
C LYS A 124 -15.12 -3.37 -5.49
N GLU A 125 -15.08 -4.34 -4.59
CA GLU A 125 -16.30 -4.99 -4.07
C GLU A 125 -17.15 -4.03 -3.23
N LYS A 126 -16.52 -3.20 -2.38
CA LYS A 126 -17.25 -2.24 -1.53
C LYS A 126 -17.65 -0.95 -2.25
N TYR A 127 -16.87 -0.54 -3.25
CA TYR A 127 -17.06 0.70 -4.00
C TYR A 127 -17.05 0.43 -5.51
N PRO A 128 -18.11 -0.17 -6.07
CA PRO A 128 -18.15 -0.60 -7.48
C PRO A 128 -18.06 0.56 -8.49
N ASP A 129 -18.53 1.75 -8.11
CA ASP A 129 -18.52 2.94 -8.97
C ASP A 129 -17.19 3.71 -8.93
N LEU A 130 -16.26 3.30 -8.04
CA LEU A 130 -14.97 3.96 -7.88
C LEU A 130 -13.88 3.21 -8.66
N TYR A 131 -13.16 3.96 -9.50
CA TYR A 131 -12.06 3.42 -10.29
C TYR A 131 -10.72 4.00 -9.85
N VAL A 132 -9.80 3.11 -9.49
CA VAL A 132 -8.42 3.46 -9.13
C VAL A 132 -7.52 3.23 -10.34
N THR A 133 -6.83 4.27 -10.77
CA THR A 133 -5.78 4.18 -11.79
C THR A 133 -4.45 3.95 -11.10
N VAL A 134 -3.81 2.83 -11.41
CA VAL A 134 -2.47 2.52 -10.92
C VAL A 134 -1.47 2.98 -11.96
N ILE A 135 -0.59 3.92 -11.59
CA ILE A 135 0.42 4.48 -12.49
C ILE A 135 1.81 4.00 -12.14
#